data_AF-A0A6B8RMZ4-F1
#
_entry.id   AF-A0A6B8RMZ4-F1
#
_cell.length_a   1.000
_cell.length_b   1.000
_cell.length_c   1.000
_cell.angle_alpha   90.00
_cell.angle_beta   90.00
_cell.angle_gamma   90.00
#
_symmetry.space_group_name_H-M   'P 1'
#
loop_
_entity.id
_entity.type
_entity.pdbx_description
1 polymer ?
#
loop_
_entity_poly.entity_id
_entity_poly.type
_entity_poly.pdbx_seq_one_letter_code
_entity_poly.pdbx_strand_id
1 'polypeptide(L)'
;MGLSIKEASKRLDIPPHTIRYYEKEGLLPFIQRDEHGNRIFEHKDLDWIKLMTCFRVTGMPIAALKHIVDLALQGDSTIPERKAVLEKHKMELQKRQMELDLAFEAVENKLNKYNSIQNGTSDSSTFDMNG
;
A
#
# COMPACT_ATOMS: atom_id res chain seq x y z
N MET A 1 1.75 -27.03 -4.37
CA MET A 1 0.55 -27.18 -3.52
C MET A 1 -0.11 -25.81 -3.47
N GLY A 2 -1.30 -25.69 -4.04
CA GLY A 2 -1.99 -24.40 -4.06
C GLY A 2 -2.91 -24.23 -2.85
N LEU A 3 -3.18 -22.97 -2.51
CA LEU A 3 -3.84 -22.55 -1.28
C LEU A 3 -5.32 -22.25 -1.54
N SER A 4 -6.16 -22.47 -0.54
CA SER A 4 -7.53 -21.97 -0.51
C SER A 4 -7.57 -20.46 -0.26
N ILE A 5 -8.71 -19.82 -0.55
CA ILE A 5 -8.90 -18.38 -0.26
C ILE A 5 -8.71 -18.05 1.22
N LYS A 6 -9.05 -18.97 2.14
CA LYS A 6 -8.92 -18.79 3.58
C LYS A 6 -7.44 -18.77 3.99
N GLU A 7 -6.64 -19.67 3.42
CA GLU A 7 -5.20 -19.72 3.66
C GLU A 7 -4.47 -18.54 3.00
N ALA A 8 -4.85 -18.19 1.77
CA ALA A 8 -4.34 -17.00 1.09
C ALA A 8 -4.62 -15.72 1.90
N SER A 9 -5.85 -15.57 2.37
CA SER A 9 -6.26 -14.47 3.25
C SER A 9 -5.40 -14.38 4.52
N LYS A 10 -5.22 -15.51 5.22
CA LYS A 10 -4.38 -15.56 6.44
C LYS A 10 -2.92 -15.22 6.15
N ARG A 11 -2.38 -15.68 5.02
CA ARG A 11 -0.97 -15.48 4.65
C ARG A 11 -0.67 -14.06 4.19
N LEU A 12 -1.65 -13.40 3.57
CA LEU A 12 -1.54 -12.03 3.10
C LEU A 12 -1.96 -10.99 4.14
N ASP A 13 -2.59 -11.42 5.23
CA ASP A 13 -3.28 -10.55 6.19
C ASP A 13 -4.32 -9.64 5.51
N ILE A 14 -5.04 -10.21 4.56
CA ILE A 14 -6.07 -9.51 3.77
C ILE A 14 -7.40 -10.24 3.98
N PRO A 15 -8.51 -9.53 4.27
CA PRO A 15 -9.81 -10.17 4.41
C PRO A 15 -10.23 -10.93 3.14
N PRO A 16 -10.90 -12.10 3.24
CA PRO A 16 -11.33 -12.86 2.07
C PRO A 16 -12.25 -12.06 1.14
N HIS A 17 -13.03 -11.12 1.68
CA HIS A 17 -13.90 -10.26 0.87
C HIS A 17 -13.11 -9.31 -0.04
N THR A 18 -11.92 -8.86 0.38
CA THR A 18 -11.04 -8.01 -0.44
C THR A 18 -10.45 -8.81 -1.60
N ILE A 19 -10.05 -10.07 -1.38
CA ILE A 19 -9.58 -10.95 -2.45
C ILE A 19 -10.70 -11.20 -3.48
N ARG A 20 -11.92 -11.48 -3.00
CA ARG A 20 -13.11 -11.63 -3.87
C ARG A 20 -13.44 -10.35 -4.63
N TYR A 21 -13.26 -9.20 -3.98
CA TYR A 21 -13.46 -7.90 -4.61
C TYR A 21 -12.47 -7.68 -5.75
N TYR A 22 -11.17 -7.95 -5.55
CA TYR A 22 -10.17 -7.85 -6.61
C TYR A 22 -10.43 -8.79 -7.77
N GLU A 23 -10.87 -10.02 -7.49
CA GLU A 23 -11.28 -10.94 -8.54
C GLU A 23 -12.50 -10.40 -9.33
N LYS A 24 -13.52 -9.87 -8.64
CA LYS A 24 -14.69 -9.27 -9.27
C LYS A 24 -14.32 -8.08 -10.15
N GLU A 25 -13.35 -7.28 -9.72
CA GLU A 25 -12.79 -6.17 -10.49
C GLU A 25 -11.82 -6.62 -11.58
N GLY A 26 -11.63 -7.93 -11.81
CA GLY A 26 -10.76 -8.44 -12.88
C GLY A 26 -9.27 -8.29 -12.61
N LEU A 27 -8.85 -8.00 -11.38
CA LEU A 27 -7.44 -7.77 -11.04
C LEU A 27 -6.63 -9.05 -10.89
N LEU A 28 -7.30 -10.20 -10.80
CA LEU A 28 -6.68 -11.50 -10.53
C LEU A 28 -6.94 -12.52 -11.66
N PRO A 29 -6.55 -12.22 -12.92
CA PRO A 29 -6.93 -13.05 -14.07
C PRO A 29 -6.20 -14.40 -14.12
N PHE A 30 -5.14 -14.58 -13.32
CA PHE A 30 -4.27 -15.76 -13.36
C PHE A 30 -4.67 -16.86 -12.36
N ILE A 31 -5.69 -16.62 -11.52
CA ILE A 31 -6.11 -17.59 -10.49
C ILE A 31 -6.67 -18.84 -11.15
N GLN A 32 -6.10 -19.99 -10.78
CA GLN A 32 -6.56 -21.29 -11.23
C GLN A 32 -7.75 -21.79 -10.43
N ARG A 33 -8.47 -22.76 -11.01
CA ARG A 33 -9.54 -23.49 -10.34
C ARG A 33 -9.22 -24.98 -10.30
N ASP A 34 -9.60 -25.63 -9.21
CA ASP A 34 -9.53 -27.08 -9.08
C ASP A 34 -10.64 -27.78 -9.87
N GLU A 35 -10.61 -29.12 -9.90
CA GLU A 35 -11.61 -29.97 -10.56
C GLU A 35 -13.04 -29.78 -10.01
N HIS A 36 -13.18 -29.23 -8.81
CA HIS A 36 -14.45 -28.93 -8.14
C HIS A 36 -14.87 -27.46 -8.32
N GLY A 37 -14.13 -26.67 -9.10
CA GLY A 37 -14.39 -25.25 -9.37
C GLY A 37 -13.94 -24.29 -8.27
N ASN A 38 -13.25 -24.76 -7.22
CA ASN A 38 -12.70 -23.94 -6.16
C ASN A 38 -11.43 -23.23 -6.60
N ARG A 39 -11.20 -22.03 -6.07
CA ARG A 39 -10.00 -21.23 -6.38
C ARG A 39 -8.77 -21.82 -5.71
N ILE A 40 -7.71 -21.97 -6.50
CA ILE A 40 -6.38 -22.36 -6.04
C ILE A 40 -5.45 -21.16 -6.23
N PHE A 41 -4.79 -20.76 -5.14
CA PHE A 41 -3.80 -19.68 -5.14
C PHE A 41 -2.39 -20.25 -5.00
N GLU A 42 -1.55 -19.99 -5.99
CA GLU A 42 -0.11 -20.28 -5.94
C GLU A 42 0.66 -19.12 -5.27
N HIS A 43 1.95 -19.32 -4.99
CA HIS A 43 2.78 -18.24 -4.41
C HIS A 43 2.87 -17.01 -5.30
N LYS A 44 2.96 -17.18 -6.62
CA LYS A 44 2.95 -16.07 -7.58
C LYS A 44 1.66 -15.24 -7.49
N ASP A 45 0.53 -15.89 -7.23
CA ASP A 45 -0.76 -15.21 -7.09
C ASP A 45 -0.81 -14.40 -5.80
N LEU A 46 -0.21 -14.91 -4.72
CA LEU A 46 -0.09 -14.17 -3.48
C LEU A 46 0.76 -12.92 -3.64
N ASP A 47 1.92 -13.03 -4.30
CA ASP A 47 2.80 -11.88 -4.56
C ASP A 47 2.09 -10.84 -5.42
N TRP A 48 1.33 -11.28 -6.43
CA TRP A 48 0.49 -10.40 -7.24
C TRP A 48 -0.59 -9.69 -6.42
N ILE A 49 -1.34 -10.43 -5.59
CA ILE A 49 -2.38 -9.85 -4.72
C ILE A 49 -1.76 -8.84 -3.74
N LYS A 50 -0.61 -9.18 -3.15
CA LYS A 50 0.11 -8.28 -2.25
C LYS A 50 0.51 -6.99 -2.95
N LEU A 51 0.99 -7.07 -4.19
CA LEU A 51 1.37 -5.91 -4.99
C LEU A 51 0.15 -5.03 -5.35
N MET A 52 -0.94 -5.63 -5.83
CA MET A 52 -2.18 -4.90 -6.13
C MET A 52 -2.77 -4.23 -4.88
N THR A 53 -2.66 -4.90 -3.73
CA THR A 53 -3.08 -4.33 -2.44
C THR A 53 -2.23 -3.15 -2.05
N CYS A 54 -0.90 -3.27 -2.18
CA CYS A 54 0.04 -2.19 -1.93
C CYS A 54 -0.34 -0.93 -2.73
N PHE A 55 -0.54 -1.08 -4.04
CA PHE A 55 -0.96 0.04 -4.88
C PHE A 55 -2.31 0.62 -4.47
N ARG A 56 -3.26 -0.24 -4.09
CA ARG A 56 -4.59 0.24 -3.68
C ARG A 56 -4.52 1.07 -2.39
N VAL A 57 -3.77 0.62 -1.38
CA VAL A 57 -3.65 1.32 -0.09
C VAL A 57 -2.82 2.59 -0.20
N THR A 58 -1.90 2.67 -1.15
CA THR A 58 -1.09 3.87 -1.40
C THR A 58 -1.80 4.92 -2.25
N GLY A 59 -3.02 4.64 -2.70
CA GLY A 59 -3.90 5.61 -3.37
C GLY A 59 -4.03 5.41 -4.88
N MET A 60 -3.45 4.35 -5.46
CA MET A 60 -3.65 4.06 -6.87
C MET A 60 -5.11 3.67 -7.15
N PRO A 61 -5.77 4.29 -8.15
CA PRO A 61 -7.15 3.96 -8.49
C PRO A 61 -7.24 2.59 -9.17
N ILE A 62 -8.38 1.92 -8.99
CA ILE A 62 -8.62 0.59 -9.57
C ILE A 62 -8.50 0.59 -11.10
N ALA A 63 -8.86 1.69 -11.77
CA ALA A 63 -8.69 1.83 -13.20
C ALA A 63 -7.21 1.71 -13.64
N ALA A 64 -6.27 2.26 -12.86
CA ALA A 64 -4.85 2.11 -13.13
C ALA A 64 -4.36 0.69 -12.84
N LEU A 65 -4.89 0.02 -11.82
CA LEU A 65 -4.59 -1.39 -11.56
C LEU A 65 -5.04 -2.30 -12.71
N LYS A 66 -6.23 -2.06 -13.25
CA LYS A 66 -6.73 -2.77 -14.44
C LYS A 66 -5.80 -2.60 -15.63
N HIS A 67 -5.27 -1.39 -15.85
CA HIS A 67 -4.28 -1.18 -16.89
C HIS A 67 -2.99 -2.01 -16.70
N ILE A 68 -2.47 -2.12 -15.47
CA ILE A 68 -1.31 -2.97 -15.16
C ILE A 68 -1.63 -4.45 -15.45
N VAL A 69 -2.86 -4.89 -15.15
CA VAL A 69 -3.33 -6.25 -15.44
C VAL A 69 -3.36 -6.50 -16.95
N ASP A 70 -3.89 -5.55 -17.74
CA ASP A 70 -3.94 -5.64 -19.20
C ASP A 70 -2.53 -5.71 -19.82
N LEU A 71 -1.58 -4.95 -19.28
CA LEU A 71 -0.18 -5.05 -19.69
C LEU A 71 0.40 -6.42 -19.33
N ALA A 72 0.14 -6.92 -18.12
CA ALA A 72 0.65 -8.22 -17.68
C ALA A 72 0.09 -9.39 -18.52
N LEU A 73 -1.16 -9.28 -18.99
CA LEU A 73 -1.79 -10.28 -19.86
C LEU A 73 -1.14 -10.37 -21.25
N GLN A 74 -0.50 -9.29 -21.72
CA GLN A 74 0.25 -9.28 -22.98
C GLN A 74 1.63 -9.95 -22.85
N GLY A 75 2.04 -10.33 -21.63
CA GLY A 75 3.27 -11.05 -21.36
C GLY A 75 4.50 -10.15 -21.25
N ASP A 76 5.66 -10.68 -21.64
CA ASP A 76 6.95 -10.06 -21.36
C ASP A 76 7.29 -8.87 -22.28
N SER A 77 6.57 -8.73 -23.38
CA SER A 77 6.71 -7.58 -24.29
C SER A 77 6.41 -6.24 -23.60
N THR A 78 5.57 -6.24 -22.56
CA THR A 78 5.16 -5.04 -21.83
C THR A 78 5.96 -4.78 -20.54
N ILE A 79 7.06 -5.52 -20.32
CA ILE A 79 7.92 -5.30 -19.15
C ILE A 79 8.38 -3.83 -19.03
N PRO A 80 8.81 -3.15 -20.12
CA PRO A 80 9.21 -1.74 -20.04
C PRO A 80 8.10 -0.83 -19.50
N GLU A 81 6.87 -1.00 -19.98
CA GLU A 81 5.69 -0.23 -19.61
C GLU A 81 5.29 -0.49 -18.15
N ARG A 82 5.26 -1.78 -17.76
CA ARG A 82 5.01 -2.15 -16.36
C ARG A 82 6.07 -1.56 -15.44
N LYS A 83 7.34 -1.60 -15.82
CA LYS A 83 8.44 -1.00 -15.07
C LYS A 83 8.27 0.51 -14.92
N ALA A 84 7.89 1.21 -15.99
CA ALA A 84 7.64 2.65 -15.95
C ALA A 84 6.51 3.02 -14.97
N VAL A 85 5.44 2.22 -14.91
CA VAL A 85 4.37 2.40 -13.91
C VAL A 85 4.90 2.24 -12.49
N LEU A 86 5.72 1.21 -12.23
CA LEU A 86 6.34 0.98 -10.93
C LEU A 86 7.29 2.10 -10.52
N GLU A 87 8.12 2.58 -11.45
CA GLU A 87 9.06 3.67 -11.20
C GLU A 87 8.33 4.97 -10.87
N LYS A 88 7.28 5.30 -11.64
CA LYS A 88 6.43 6.46 -11.34
C LYS A 88 5.81 6.35 -9.95
N HIS A 89 5.21 5.20 -9.65
CA HIS A 89 4.58 5.00 -8.36
C HIS A 89 5.59 5.04 -7.20
N LYS A 90 6.79 4.49 -7.38
CA LYS A 90 7.89 4.60 -6.42
C LYS A 90 8.22 6.06 -6.10
N MET A 91 8.31 6.94 -7.11
CA MET A 91 8.58 8.36 -6.89
C MET A 91 7.45 9.05 -6.10
N GLU A 92 6.19 8.72 -6.40
CA GLU A 92 5.03 9.23 -5.67
C GLU A 92 5.05 8.80 -4.20
N LEU A 93 5.39 7.54 -3.92
CA LEU A 93 5.55 7.02 -2.56
C LEU A 93 6.67 7.72 -1.80
N GLN A 94 7.82 7.91 -2.43
CA GLN A 94 8.96 8.61 -1.81
C GLN A 94 8.60 10.05 -1.46
N LYS A 95 7.89 10.75 -2.34
CA LYS A 95 7.40 12.10 -2.06
C LYS A 95 6.46 12.10 -0.84
N ARG A 96 5.48 11.19 -0.83
CA ARG A 96 4.53 11.07 0.29
C ARG A 96 5.20 10.70 1.61
N GLN A 97 6.25 9.87 1.56
CA GLN A 97 7.05 9.54 2.73
C GLN A 97 7.70 10.79 3.32
N MET A 98 8.38 11.59 2.50
CA MET A 98 8.99 12.85 2.96
C MET A 98 7.97 13.82 3.57
N GLU A 99 6.78 13.94 2.96
CA GLU A 99 5.70 14.78 3.49
C GLU A 99 5.20 14.29 4.87
N LEU A 100 5.08 12.97 5.04
CA LEU A 100 4.68 12.37 6.31
C LEU A 100 5.76 12.50 7.39
N ASP A 101 7.03 12.36 7.04
CA ASP A 101 8.14 12.50 7.98
C ASP A 101 8.21 13.93 8.54
N LEU A 102 8.06 14.95 7.68
CA LEU A 102 7.98 16.36 8.10
C LEU A 102 6.77 16.64 9.00
N ALA A 103 5.61 16.08 8.66
CA ALA A 103 4.41 16.22 9.48
C ALA A 103 4.58 15.54 10.85
N PHE A 104 5.22 14.37 10.88
CA PHE A 104 5.51 13.64 12.10
C PHE A 104 6.43 14.45 13.03
N GLU A 105 7.51 15.03 12.49
CA GLU A 105 8.42 15.90 13.24
C GLU A 105 7.70 17.12 13.83
N ALA A 106 6.83 17.77 13.06
CA ALA A 106 6.04 18.90 13.55
C ALA A 106 5.11 18.52 14.71
N VAL A 107 4.49 17.33 14.66
CA VAL A 107 3.66 16.80 15.74
C VAL A 107 4.50 16.47 16.97
N GLU A 108 5.64 15.80 16.79
CA GLU A 108 6.56 15.44 17.88
C GLU A 108 7.08 16.68 18.61
N ASN A 109 7.52 17.70 17.87
CA ASN A 109 7.95 18.98 18.44
C ASN A 109 6.84 19.64 19.28
N LYS A 110 5.59 19.56 18.81
CA LYS A 110 4.46 20.13 19.54
C LYS A 110 4.15 19.33 20.81
N LEU A 111 4.20 18.01 20.75
CA LEU A 111 4.03 17.13 21.92
C LEU A 111 5.13 17.37 22.96
N ASN A 112 6.39 17.50 22.54
CA ASN A 112 7.51 17.79 23.43
C ASN A 112 7.32 19.13 24.15
N LYS A 113 6.84 20.17 23.46
CA LYS A 113 6.50 21.44 24.08
C LYS A 113 5.37 21.31 25.10
N TYR A 114 4.36 20.48 24.86
CA TYR A 114 3.29 20.25 25.84
C TYR A 114 3.77 19.46 27.04
N ASN A 115 4.63 18.46 26.84
CA ASN A 115 5.24 17.68 27.92
C ASN A 115 6.11 18.55 28.82
N SER A 116 6.89 19.50 28.28
CA SER A 116 7.70 20.41 29.09
C SER A 116 6.85 21.37 29.92
N ILE A 117 5.75 21.89 29.34
CA ILE A 117 4.77 22.73 30.06
C ILE A 117 4.10 21.94 31.19
N GLN A 118 3.67 20.69 30.92
CA GLN A 118 2.97 19.85 31.87
C GLN A 118 3.87 19.34 33.01
N ASN A 119 5.15 19.09 32.73
CA ASN A 119 6.12 18.61 33.72
C ASN A 119 6.76 19.73 34.55
N GLY A 120 6.31 20.98 34.39
CA GLY A 120 6.63 22.05 35.33
C GLY A 120 8.11 22.48 35.33
N THR A 121 8.83 22.39 34.22
CA THR A 121 10.02 23.23 34.03
C THR A 121 9.55 24.64 33.71
N SER A 122 9.21 25.38 34.75
CA SER A 122 9.13 26.82 34.73
C SER A 122 10.54 27.38 34.53
N ASP A 123 11.04 27.38 33.29
CA ASP A 123 12.11 28.28 32.92
C ASP A 123 11.52 29.68 32.76
N SER A 124 11.40 30.31 33.93
CA SER A 124 11.40 31.75 34.10
C SER A 124 12.75 32.29 33.60
N SER A 125 12.85 32.62 32.32
CA SER A 125 13.71 33.72 31.86
C SER A 125 13.21 34.28 30.53
N THR A 126 12.38 35.33 30.67
CA THR A 126 12.52 36.64 30.00
C THR A 126 13.25 36.66 28.66
N PHE A 127 12.59 37.10 27.59
CA PHE A 127 12.73 38.50 27.15
C PHE A 127 11.71 38.91 26.07
N ASP A 128 11.45 40.21 26.08
CA ASP A 128 10.34 40.97 25.52
C ASP A 128 10.34 41.25 24.00
N MET A 129 9.15 41.64 23.51
CA MET A 129 8.84 42.76 22.60
C MET A 129 9.69 43.02 21.34
N ASN A 130 9.02 42.93 20.18
CA ASN A 130 8.93 43.94 19.10
C ASN A 130 8.29 43.23 17.89
N GLY A 131 7.34 43.78 17.15
CA GLY A 131 6.70 45.08 17.04
C GLY A 131 5.82 45.02 15.79
#